data_AF-A0ABD3C4X9-F1
#
_entry.id   AF-A0ABD3C4X9-F1
#
_cell.length_a   1.000
_cell.length_b   1.000
_cell.length_c   1.000
_cell.angle_alpha   90.00
_cell.angle_beta   90.00
_cell.angle_gamma   90.00
#
_symmetry.space_group_name_H-M   'P 1'
#
loop_
_entity.id
_entity.type
_entity.pdbx_description
1 polymer ?
#
loop_
_entity_poly.entity_id
_entity_poly.type
_entity_poly.pdbx_seq_one_letter_code
_entity_poly.pdbx_strand_id
1 'polypeptide(L)'
;MLTESRYAELIDQCNSLKKGREESDEREKSLVDLKAIEQKYNEHKVAQVLLTLPYSFSQMGIVSGVIFQIIYGILGSWTAYLISALYVEYRTRKEKDNVSFKNHIIQWFEALDGLLGSYWKVVGLAFNCTFLLFGSVIQLIASVILMLAHQFITFGFACTPLYFVWEKVIGVHNTTSIFARALARLPIVIPIWFLTIIFPLFGPINSAVGALLVSFTVYIIPALEHTLTYRTASGRELFGVFFCKLLPRLITLRERIHN
;
A
#
# COMPACT_ATOMS: atom_id res chain seq x y z
N MET A 1 5.34 59.31 -41.10
CA MET A 1 5.66 59.46 -39.65
C MET A 1 4.55 58.95 -38.73
N LEU A 2 3.25 59.19 -38.99
CA LEU A 2 2.15 58.67 -38.14
C LEU A 2 1.87 57.16 -38.24
N THR A 3 2.29 56.49 -39.32
CA THR A 3 2.02 55.07 -39.58
C THR A 3 2.99 54.13 -38.85
N GLU A 4 4.25 54.54 -38.70
CA GLU A 4 5.30 53.79 -37.99
C GLU A 4 5.02 53.69 -36.49
N SER A 5 4.58 54.79 -35.86
CA SER A 5 4.31 54.80 -34.41
C SER A 5 3.13 53.91 -34.03
N ARG A 6 2.07 53.90 -34.86
CA ARG A 6 0.88 53.04 -34.63
C ARG A 6 1.19 51.56 -34.86
N TYR A 7 2.12 51.25 -35.76
CA TYR A 7 2.57 49.88 -36.01
C TYR A 7 3.39 49.34 -34.84
N ALA A 8 4.29 50.16 -34.27
CA ALA A 8 5.07 49.79 -33.08
C ALA A 8 4.17 49.52 -31.85
N GLU A 9 3.13 50.33 -31.64
CA GLU A 9 2.17 50.16 -30.55
C GLU A 9 1.35 48.86 -30.69
N LEU A 10 0.93 48.51 -31.91
CA LEU A 10 0.21 47.26 -32.17
C LEU A 10 1.07 46.02 -31.92
N ILE A 11 2.37 46.08 -32.24
CA ILE A 11 3.32 44.99 -31.95
C ILE A 11 3.48 44.79 -30.45
N ASP A 12 3.59 45.88 -29.67
CA ASP A 12 3.72 45.81 -28.22
C ASP A 12 2.45 45.26 -27.54
N GLN A 13 1.27 45.65 -28.03
CA GLN A 13 0.00 45.04 -27.62
C GLN A 13 -0.09 43.55 -27.97
N CYS A 14 0.38 43.15 -29.15
CA CYS A 14 0.38 41.74 -29.53
C CYS A 14 1.33 40.92 -28.65
N ASN A 15 2.51 41.46 -28.34
CA ASN A 15 3.51 40.80 -27.50
C ASN A 15 3.06 40.67 -26.04
N SER A 16 2.43 41.71 -25.49
CA SER A 16 1.86 41.68 -24.13
C SER A 16 0.69 40.72 -24.00
N LEU A 17 -0.20 40.67 -25.00
CA LEU A 17 -1.29 39.68 -25.06
C LEU A 17 -0.76 38.24 -25.18
N LYS A 18 0.28 38.03 -26.00
CA LYS A 18 0.92 36.73 -26.16
C LYS A 18 1.56 36.26 -24.85
N LYS A 19 2.29 37.15 -24.17
CA LYS A 19 2.90 36.88 -22.87
C LYS A 19 1.87 36.55 -21.79
N GLY A 20 0.75 37.28 -21.77
CA GLY A 20 -0.35 37.01 -20.82
C GLY A 20 -1.05 35.68 -21.06
N ARG A 21 -1.14 35.23 -22.33
CA ARG A 21 -1.67 33.90 -22.67
C ARG A 21 -0.71 32.78 -22.25
N GLU A 22 0.59 32.92 -22.54
CA GLU A 22 1.61 31.93 -22.17
C GLU A 22 1.67 31.73 -20.64
N GLU A 23 1.62 32.81 -19.85
CA GLU A 23 1.60 32.74 -18.38
C GLU A 23 0.29 32.14 -17.85
N SER A 24 -0.83 32.32 -18.55
CA SER A 24 -2.10 31.67 -18.22
C SER A 24 -2.06 30.16 -18.50
N ASP A 25 -1.55 29.77 -19.66
CA ASP A 25 -1.47 28.38 -20.11
C ASP A 25 -0.48 27.58 -19.23
N GLU A 26 0.65 28.18 -18.83
CA GLU A 26 1.59 27.56 -17.88
C GLU A 26 0.98 27.38 -16.49
N ARG A 27 0.22 28.37 -15.99
CA ARG A 27 -0.48 28.24 -14.70
C ARG A 27 -1.55 27.16 -14.76
N GLU A 28 -2.33 27.08 -15.83
CA GLU A 28 -3.33 26.03 -16.01
C GLU A 28 -2.68 24.65 -16.06
N LYS A 29 -1.57 24.50 -16.79
CA LYS A 29 -0.78 23.27 -16.81
C LYS A 29 -0.26 22.88 -15.42
N SER A 30 0.31 23.84 -14.68
CA SER A 30 0.79 23.59 -13.32
C SER A 30 -0.33 23.18 -12.35
N LEU A 31 -1.54 23.74 -12.51
CA LEU A 31 -2.73 23.38 -11.74
C LEU A 31 -3.22 21.96 -12.07
N VAL A 32 -3.18 21.57 -13.34
CA VAL A 32 -3.53 20.21 -13.79
C VAL A 32 -2.54 19.20 -13.20
N ASP A 33 -1.24 19.47 -13.30
CA ASP A 33 -0.20 18.61 -12.73
C ASP A 33 -0.32 18.51 -11.20
N LEU A 34 -0.61 19.62 -10.52
CA LEU A 34 -0.81 19.65 -9.07
C LEU A 34 -2.03 18.82 -8.66
N LYS A 35 -3.16 18.94 -9.37
CA LYS A 35 -4.35 18.12 -9.14
C LYS A 35 -4.08 16.64 -9.37
N ALA A 36 -3.29 16.29 -10.40
CA ALA A 36 -2.91 14.90 -10.65
C ALA A 36 -2.03 14.33 -9.52
N ILE A 37 -1.12 15.12 -8.97
CA ILE A 37 -0.30 14.74 -7.82
C ILE A 37 -1.16 14.57 -6.56
N GLU A 38 -2.07 15.52 -6.30
CA GLU A 38 -2.99 15.47 -5.16
C GLU A 38 -3.92 14.26 -5.24
N GLN A 39 -4.45 13.96 -6.42
CA GLN A 39 -5.28 12.79 -6.66
C GLN A 39 -4.50 11.50 -6.38
N LYS A 40 -3.29 11.35 -6.94
CA LYS A 40 -2.43 10.19 -6.67
C LYS A 40 -2.12 10.03 -5.19
N TYR A 41 -1.82 11.14 -4.51
CA TYR A 41 -1.56 11.12 -3.08
C TYR A 41 -2.77 10.65 -2.26
N ASN A 42 -3.96 11.12 -2.61
CA ASN A 42 -5.21 10.70 -1.96
C ASN A 42 -5.52 9.21 -2.23
N GLU A 43 -5.32 8.74 -3.46
CA GLU A 43 -5.46 7.33 -3.82
C GLU A 43 -4.50 6.44 -3.02
N HIS A 44 -3.23 6.84 -2.89
CA HIS A 44 -2.24 6.11 -2.08
C HIS A 44 -2.62 6.08 -0.60
N LYS A 45 -3.10 7.19 -0.03
CA LYS A 45 -3.58 7.24 1.35
C LYS A 45 -4.76 6.29 1.58
N VAL A 46 -5.75 6.31 0.70
CA VAL A 46 -6.93 5.45 0.82
C VAL A 46 -6.54 3.99 0.67
N ALA A 47 -5.71 3.65 -0.31
CA ALA A 47 -5.22 2.29 -0.51
C ALA A 47 -4.50 1.75 0.74
N GLN A 48 -3.63 2.55 1.35
CA GLN A 48 -2.94 2.15 2.58
C GLN A 48 -3.91 1.80 3.71
N VAL A 49 -4.96 2.61 3.91
CA VAL A 49 -5.99 2.32 4.92
C VAL A 49 -6.75 1.04 4.57
N LEU A 50 -7.16 0.87 3.31
CA LEU A 50 -7.91 -0.29 2.85
C LEU A 50 -7.13 -1.61 2.97
N LEU A 51 -5.81 -1.58 2.78
CA LEU A 51 -4.95 -2.77 2.92
C LEU A 51 -4.95 -3.35 4.34
N THR A 52 -5.32 -2.55 5.35
CA THR A 52 -5.36 -3.00 6.74
C THR A 52 -6.72 -3.61 7.14
N LEU A 53 -7.79 -3.33 6.39
CA LEU A 53 -9.15 -3.80 6.70
C LEU A 53 -9.29 -5.34 6.70
N PRO A 54 -8.77 -6.09 5.71
CA PRO A 54 -8.88 -7.56 5.71
C PRO A 54 -8.19 -8.19 6.92
N TYR A 55 -7.08 -7.60 7.34
CA TYR A 55 -6.34 -8.04 8.52
C TYR A 55 -7.14 -7.81 9.80
N SER A 56 -7.73 -6.63 9.99
CA SER A 56 -8.62 -6.34 11.12
C SER A 56 -9.82 -7.29 11.19
N PHE A 57 -10.44 -7.60 10.04
CA PHE A 57 -11.53 -8.57 9.98
C PHE A 57 -11.09 -10.00 10.26
N SER A 58 -9.87 -10.39 9.87
CA SER A 58 -9.33 -11.72 10.18
C SER A 58 -9.06 -11.92 11.67
N GLN A 59 -8.66 -10.85 12.39
CA GLN A 59 -8.38 -10.93 13.83
C GLN A 59 -9.62 -10.94 14.70
N MET A 60 -10.63 -10.13 14.33
CA MET A 60 -11.82 -9.95 15.15
C MET A 60 -12.96 -10.88 14.75
N GLY A 61 -12.94 -11.43 13.53
CA GLY A 61 -14.06 -12.13 12.90
C GLY A 61 -14.87 -11.19 12.01
N ILE A 62 -15.44 -11.69 10.90
CA ILE A 62 -16.13 -10.85 9.90
C ILE A 62 -17.38 -10.19 10.51
N VAL A 63 -18.18 -10.92 11.29
CA VAL A 63 -19.45 -10.42 11.84
C VAL A 63 -19.22 -9.33 12.89
N SER A 64 -18.37 -9.59 13.87
CA SER A 64 -17.91 -8.62 14.88
C SER A 64 -17.20 -7.44 14.21
N GLY A 65 -16.35 -7.68 13.22
CA GLY A 65 -15.66 -6.65 12.45
C GLY A 65 -16.62 -5.67 11.77
N VAL A 66 -17.66 -6.16 11.10
CA VAL A 66 -18.68 -5.30 10.47
C VAL A 66 -19.44 -4.48 11.51
N ILE A 67 -19.83 -5.07 12.65
CA ILE A 67 -20.52 -4.37 13.73
C ILE A 67 -19.63 -3.25 14.30
N PHE A 68 -18.38 -3.54 14.61
CA PHE A 68 -17.43 -2.54 15.11
C PHE A 68 -17.16 -1.44 14.08
N GLN A 69 -17.07 -1.76 12.78
CA GLN A 69 -16.85 -0.77 11.73
C GLN A 69 -18.01 0.23 11.64
N ILE A 70 -19.25 -0.24 11.78
CA ILE A 70 -20.44 0.62 11.81
C ILE A 70 -20.42 1.52 13.05
N ILE A 71 -20.16 0.96 14.23
CA ILE A 71 -20.06 1.72 15.48
C ILE A 71 -18.96 2.78 15.37
N TYR A 72 -17.79 2.41 14.86
CA TYR A 72 -16.66 3.30 14.68
C TYR A 72 -16.95 4.41 13.66
N GLY A 73 -17.67 4.10 12.57
CA GLY A 73 -18.14 5.09 11.60
C GLY A 73 -19.14 6.08 12.18
N ILE A 74 -20.07 5.63 13.03
CA ILE A 74 -21.02 6.50 13.73
C ILE A 74 -20.30 7.41 14.73
N LEU A 75 -19.41 6.85 15.56
CA LEU A 75 -18.60 7.63 16.51
C LEU A 75 -17.67 8.62 15.80
N GLY A 76 -17.06 8.21 14.67
CA GLY A 76 -16.24 9.08 13.83
C GLY A 76 -17.04 10.24 13.24
N SER A 77 -18.24 9.96 12.71
CA SER A 77 -19.13 10.99 12.18
C SER A 77 -19.62 11.95 13.27
N TRP A 78 -19.93 11.42 14.46
CA TRP A 78 -20.31 12.22 15.63
C TRP A 78 -19.19 13.13 16.11
N THR A 79 -17.97 12.62 16.23
CA THR A 79 -16.80 13.42 16.64
C THR A 79 -16.43 14.48 15.59
N ALA A 80 -16.52 14.16 14.30
CA ALA A 80 -16.33 15.13 13.22
C ALA A 80 -17.38 16.25 13.25
N TYR A 81 -18.64 15.93 13.55
CA TYR A 81 -19.70 16.92 13.74
C TYR A 81 -19.39 17.85 14.91
N LEU A 82 -19.01 17.31 16.08
CA LEU A 82 -18.64 18.10 17.26
C LEU A 82 -17.47 19.05 16.98
N ILE A 83 -16.42 18.55 16.30
CA ILE A 83 -15.26 19.38 15.92
C ILE A 83 -15.69 20.50 14.97
N SER A 84 -16.56 20.20 14.00
CA SER A 84 -17.07 21.20 13.05
C SER A 84 -17.93 22.25 13.74
N ALA A 85 -18.77 21.85 14.69
CA ALA A 85 -19.59 22.77 15.49
C ALA A 85 -18.71 23.69 16.35
N LEU A 86 -17.69 23.13 17.04
CA LEU A 86 -16.71 23.90 17.81
C LEU A 86 -15.93 24.89 16.95
N TYR A 87 -15.56 24.48 15.74
CA TYR A 87 -14.87 25.35 14.78
C TYR A 87 -15.73 26.56 14.36
N VAL A 88 -17.00 26.33 14.02
CA VAL A 88 -17.93 27.40 13.62
C VAL A 88 -18.20 28.36 14.79
N GLU A 89 -18.36 27.84 16.00
CA GLU A 89 -18.53 28.64 17.22
C GLU A 89 -17.30 29.52 17.49
N TYR A 90 -16.09 28.95 17.38
CA TYR A 90 -14.85 29.71 17.52
C TYR A 90 -14.73 30.84 16.50
N ARG A 91 -15.01 30.54 15.22
CA ARG A 91 -14.97 31.52 14.13
C ARG A 91 -15.94 32.67 14.38
N THR A 92 -17.17 32.35 14.78
CA THR A 92 -18.23 33.34 15.08
C THR A 92 -17.82 34.30 16.20
N ARG A 93 -17.07 33.83 17.20
CA ARG A 93 -16.55 34.67 18.29
C ARG A 93 -15.44 35.60 17.81
N LYS A 94 -14.53 35.11 16.97
CA LYS A 94 -13.43 35.92 16.44
C LYS A 94 -13.86 36.93 15.37
N GLU A 95 -14.95 36.65 14.66
CA GLU A 95 -15.60 37.61 13.78
C GLU A 95 -16.24 38.77 14.57
N LYS A 96 -16.77 38.52 15.78
CA LYS A 96 -17.25 39.58 16.70
C LYS A 96 -16.11 40.46 17.22
N ASP A 97 -14.91 39.91 17.36
CA ASP A 97 -13.69 40.63 17.74
C ASP A 97 -12.99 41.33 16.55
N ASN A 98 -13.62 41.37 15.36
CA ASN A 98 -13.12 42.01 14.13
C ASN A 98 -11.74 41.49 13.64
N VAL A 99 -11.38 40.24 13.95
CA VAL A 99 -10.10 39.65 13.51
C VAL A 99 -10.27 38.97 12.14
N SER A 100 -9.49 39.38 11.13
CA SER A 100 -9.58 38.80 9.78
C SER A 100 -8.67 37.58 9.59
N PHE A 101 -9.20 36.45 9.12
CA PHE A 101 -8.47 35.20 8.88
C PHE A 101 -8.05 34.97 7.42
N LYS A 102 -7.78 36.03 6.64
CA LYS A 102 -7.54 35.89 5.18
C LYS A 102 -6.30 35.05 4.80
N ASN A 103 -5.32 34.90 5.71
CA ASN A 103 -4.03 34.24 5.42
C ASN A 103 -3.62 33.14 6.41
N HIS A 104 -4.49 32.72 7.34
CA HIS A 104 -4.13 31.75 8.39
C HIS A 104 -5.09 30.57 8.43
N ILE A 105 -4.55 29.36 8.37
CA ILE A 105 -5.34 28.13 8.55
C ILE A 105 -5.52 27.94 10.05
N ILE A 106 -6.75 28.20 10.53
CA ILE A 106 -7.12 28.02 11.95
C ILE A 106 -6.91 26.54 12.30
N GLN A 107 -5.93 26.26 13.16
CA GLN A 107 -5.67 24.91 13.62
C GLN A 107 -6.68 24.54 14.70
N TRP A 108 -7.07 23.26 14.77
CA TRP A 108 -7.99 22.78 15.81
C TRP A 108 -7.52 23.09 17.24
N PHE A 109 -6.21 23.05 17.48
CA PHE A 109 -5.62 23.43 18.77
C PHE A 109 -5.81 24.91 19.12
N GLU A 110 -5.91 25.79 18.12
CA GLU A 110 -6.18 27.23 18.29
C GLU A 110 -7.66 27.49 18.58
N ALA A 111 -8.55 26.71 17.95
CA ALA A 111 -9.97 26.70 18.25
C ALA A 111 -10.25 26.22 19.69
N LEU A 112 -9.53 25.19 20.14
CA LEU A 112 -9.56 24.72 21.53
C LEU A 112 -9.03 25.76 22.53
N ASP A 113 -7.90 26.40 22.22
CA ASP A 113 -7.27 27.41 23.08
C ASP A 113 -8.23 28.56 23.39
N GLY A 114 -8.91 29.09 22.37
CA GLY A 114 -9.79 30.24 22.55
C GLY A 114 -11.20 29.91 23.05
N LEU A 115 -11.62 28.64 23.08
CA LEU A 115 -12.95 28.24 23.57
C LEU A 115 -12.91 27.56 24.95
N LEU A 116 -11.95 26.65 25.17
CA LEU A 116 -11.80 25.90 26.42
C LEU A 116 -10.67 26.43 27.30
N GLY A 117 -9.75 27.23 26.77
CA GLY A 117 -8.60 27.79 27.49
C GLY A 117 -7.31 26.97 27.35
N SER A 118 -6.17 27.62 27.63
CA SER A 118 -4.84 27.09 27.32
C SER A 118 -4.49 25.77 28.03
N TYR A 119 -5.08 25.50 29.19
CA TYR A 119 -4.89 24.24 29.90
C TYR A 119 -5.36 23.03 29.07
N TRP A 120 -6.53 23.12 28.42
CA TRP A 120 -7.09 22.02 27.63
C TRP A 120 -6.32 21.77 26.33
N LYS A 121 -5.74 22.81 25.74
CA LYS A 121 -4.82 22.68 24.61
C LYS A 121 -3.58 21.88 25.01
N VAL A 122 -2.95 22.23 26.13
CA VAL A 122 -1.75 21.54 26.61
C VAL A 122 -2.05 20.08 26.97
N VAL A 123 -3.16 19.82 27.65
CA VAL A 123 -3.61 18.45 27.98
C VAL A 123 -3.87 17.64 26.70
N GLY A 124 -4.60 18.20 25.73
CA GLY A 124 -4.88 17.52 24.46
C GLY A 124 -3.61 17.24 23.64
N LEU A 125 -2.68 18.20 23.58
CA LEU A 125 -1.41 18.05 22.88
C LEU A 125 -0.52 16.99 23.57
N ALA A 126 -0.42 17.02 24.90
CA ALA A 126 0.33 16.04 25.67
C ALA A 126 -0.22 14.63 25.48
N PHE A 127 -1.55 14.48 25.52
CA PHE A 127 -2.21 13.20 25.28
C PHE A 127 -1.95 12.68 23.86
N ASN A 128 -2.10 13.54 22.84
CA ASN A 128 -1.87 13.18 21.44
C ASN A 128 -0.41 12.77 21.17
N CYS A 129 0.55 13.57 21.68
CA CYS A 129 1.98 13.28 21.55
C CYS A 129 2.34 11.94 22.20
N THR A 130 1.83 11.69 23.40
CA THR A 130 2.02 10.43 24.12
C THR A 130 1.49 9.26 23.31
N PHE A 131 0.24 9.34 22.84
CA PHE A 131 -0.39 8.25 22.07
C PHE A 131 0.35 7.97 20.75
N LEU A 132 0.80 9.00 20.04
CA LEU A 132 1.58 8.84 18.82
C LEU A 132 2.93 8.17 19.08
N LEU A 133 3.63 8.55 20.16
CA LEU A 133 4.92 7.95 20.51
C LEU A 133 4.75 6.48 20.90
N PHE A 134 3.80 6.15 21.77
CA PHE A 134 3.55 4.76 22.17
C PHE A 134 3.05 3.91 21.00
N GLY A 135 2.12 4.44 20.18
CA GLY A 135 1.61 3.75 19.00
C GLY A 135 2.71 3.44 17.99
N SER A 136 3.61 4.40 17.75
CA SER A 136 4.75 4.23 16.83
C SER A 136 5.72 3.15 17.31
N VAL A 137 6.01 3.09 18.62
CA VAL A 137 6.90 2.08 19.20
C VAL A 137 6.28 0.68 19.09
N ILE A 138 5.00 0.53 19.44
CA ILE A 138 4.31 -0.76 19.34
C ILE A 138 4.25 -1.23 17.88
N GLN A 139 3.93 -0.33 16.95
CA GLN A 139 3.88 -0.63 15.52
C GLN A 139 5.25 -1.03 14.97
N LEU A 140 6.32 -0.38 15.43
CA LEU A 140 7.70 -0.74 15.06
C LEU A 140 8.05 -2.14 15.54
N ILE A 141 7.77 -2.46 16.81
CA ILE A 141 8.06 -3.78 17.38
C ILE A 141 7.27 -4.87 16.63
N ALA A 142 5.98 -4.65 16.40
CA ALA A 142 5.13 -5.60 15.66
C ALA A 142 5.61 -5.79 14.22
N SER A 143 5.99 -4.70 13.53
CA SER A 143 6.51 -4.76 12.16
C SER A 143 7.82 -5.54 12.07
N VAL A 144 8.74 -5.35 13.01
CA VAL A 144 10.02 -6.08 13.06
C VAL A 144 9.78 -7.56 13.29
N ILE A 145 8.93 -7.94 14.26
CA ILE A 145 8.62 -9.35 14.55
C ILE A 145 7.98 -10.02 13.32
N LEU A 146 7.01 -9.36 12.70
CA LEU A 146 6.34 -9.90 11.51
C LEU A 146 7.32 -10.05 10.33
N MET A 147 8.21 -9.08 10.12
CA MET A 147 9.22 -9.14 9.07
C MET A 147 10.21 -10.29 9.31
N LEU A 148 10.66 -10.49 10.55
CA LEU A 148 11.53 -11.62 10.91
C LEU A 148 10.84 -12.97 10.70
N ALA A 149 9.57 -13.07 11.09
CA ALA A 149 8.77 -14.29 10.88
C ALA A 149 8.60 -14.59 9.38
N HIS A 150 8.24 -13.58 8.58
CA HIS A 150 8.17 -13.69 7.14
C HIS A 150 9.52 -14.13 6.55
N GLN A 151 10.63 -13.49 6.95
CA GLN A 151 11.97 -13.81 6.44
C GLN A 151 12.38 -15.26 6.75
N PHE A 152 12.03 -15.77 7.94
CA PHE A 152 12.30 -17.15 8.32
C PHE A 152 11.49 -18.14 7.46
N ILE A 153 10.21 -17.86 7.25
CA ILE A 153 9.32 -18.70 6.42
C ILE A 153 9.81 -18.71 4.97
N THR A 154 10.08 -17.53 4.39
CA THR A 154 10.58 -17.41 3.01
C THR A 154 11.92 -18.11 2.81
N PHE A 155 12.84 -17.98 3.77
CA PHE A 155 14.12 -18.71 3.73
C PHE A 155 13.91 -20.22 3.77
N GLY A 156 13.02 -20.71 4.65
CA GLY A 156 12.67 -22.12 4.74
C GLY A 156 12.12 -22.66 3.41
N PHE A 157 11.17 -21.95 2.80
CA PHE A 157 10.61 -22.35 1.50
C PHE A 157 11.62 -22.30 0.36
N ALA A 158 12.45 -21.26 0.29
CA ALA A 158 13.44 -21.09 -0.78
C ALA A 158 14.58 -22.13 -0.69
N CYS A 159 15.03 -22.48 0.52
CA CYS A 159 16.13 -23.43 0.69
C CYS A 159 15.70 -24.89 0.60
N THR A 160 14.41 -25.19 0.79
CA THR A 160 13.89 -26.58 0.80
C THR A 160 14.19 -27.34 -0.51
N PRO A 161 13.92 -26.79 -1.71
CA PRO A 161 14.31 -27.44 -2.97
C PRO A 161 15.83 -27.63 -3.11
N LEU A 162 16.62 -26.66 -2.68
CA LEU A 162 18.08 -26.74 -2.71
C LEU A 162 18.61 -27.85 -1.80
N TYR A 163 18.05 -27.99 -0.60
CA TYR A 163 18.38 -29.09 0.29
C TYR A 163 18.05 -30.44 -0.34
N PHE A 164 16.91 -30.59 -1.01
CA PHE A 164 16.56 -31.85 -1.66
C PHE A 164 17.52 -32.21 -2.80
N VAL A 165 17.90 -31.24 -3.63
CA VAL A 165 18.90 -31.46 -4.70
C VAL A 165 20.24 -31.84 -4.10
N TRP A 166 20.68 -31.15 -3.06
CA TRP A 166 21.97 -31.39 -2.42
C TRP A 166 22.04 -32.69 -1.63
N GLU A 167 20.98 -33.05 -0.89
CA GLU A 167 20.85 -34.35 -0.23
C GLU A 167 20.91 -35.50 -1.25
N LYS A 168 20.41 -35.28 -2.48
CA LYS A 168 20.52 -36.22 -3.59
C LYS A 168 21.94 -36.30 -4.14
N VAL A 169 22.66 -35.17 -4.27
CA VAL A 169 24.06 -35.12 -4.73
C VAL A 169 25.00 -35.83 -3.75
N ILE A 170 24.78 -35.66 -2.43
CA ILE A 170 25.59 -36.32 -1.39
C ILE A 170 25.18 -37.79 -1.19
N GLY A 171 24.05 -38.24 -1.75
CA GLY A 171 23.57 -39.61 -1.62
C GLY A 171 23.00 -39.96 -0.25
N VAL A 172 22.88 -38.98 0.66
CA VAL A 172 22.34 -39.12 2.03
C VAL A 172 20.81 -39.32 2.07
N HIS A 173 20.16 -39.35 0.90
CA HIS A 173 18.71 -39.57 0.76
C HIS A 173 18.17 -40.85 1.43
N ASN A 174 18.97 -41.90 1.57
CA ASN A 174 18.54 -43.19 2.14
C ASN A 174 18.82 -43.34 3.65
N THR A 175 19.46 -42.35 4.29
CA THR A 175 19.77 -42.41 5.72
C THR A 175 18.60 -41.90 6.58
N THR A 176 18.19 -42.69 7.57
CA THR A 176 17.09 -42.38 8.51
C THR A 176 17.47 -41.39 9.61
N SER A 177 18.76 -41.05 9.75
CA SER A 177 19.23 -40.16 10.81
C SER A 177 19.02 -38.67 10.46
N ILE A 178 18.20 -38.00 11.27
CA ILE A 178 17.90 -36.56 11.11
C ILE A 178 19.17 -35.70 11.31
N PHE A 179 20.07 -36.13 12.20
CA PHE A 179 21.31 -35.41 12.50
C PHE A 179 22.30 -35.38 11.33
N ALA A 180 22.47 -36.51 10.61
CA ALA A 180 23.33 -36.54 9.42
C ALA A 180 22.78 -35.68 8.28
N ARG A 181 21.45 -35.64 8.13
CA ARG A 181 20.78 -34.73 7.18
C ARG A 181 20.96 -33.26 7.56
N ALA A 182 20.91 -32.92 8.85
CA ALA A 182 21.15 -31.56 9.32
C ALA A 182 22.59 -31.09 9.02
N LEU A 183 23.58 -31.94 9.30
CA LEU A 183 24.98 -31.65 8.99
C LEU A 183 25.22 -31.52 7.48
N ALA A 184 24.59 -32.36 6.65
CA ALA A 184 24.68 -32.29 5.19
C ALA A 184 24.12 -30.98 4.60
N ARG A 185 23.27 -30.24 5.34
CA ARG A 185 22.70 -28.94 4.91
C ARG A 185 23.58 -27.74 5.24
N LEU A 186 24.46 -27.84 6.25
CA LEU A 186 25.36 -26.76 6.67
C LEU A 186 26.22 -26.17 5.53
N PRO A 187 26.76 -26.96 4.59
CA PRO A 187 27.55 -26.44 3.47
C PRO A 187 26.76 -25.52 2.52
N ILE A 188 25.43 -25.57 2.52
CA ILE A 188 24.58 -24.65 1.75
C ILE A 188 24.23 -23.42 2.57
N VAL A 189 23.86 -23.62 3.84
CA VAL A 189 23.39 -22.53 4.71
C VAL A 189 24.51 -21.55 5.05
N ILE A 190 25.70 -22.07 5.36
CA ILE A 190 26.84 -21.26 5.83
C ILE A 190 27.28 -20.23 4.78
N PRO A 191 27.48 -20.58 3.50
CA PRO A 191 27.82 -19.59 2.47
C PRO A 191 26.72 -18.56 2.22
N ILE A 192 25.44 -18.97 2.21
CA ILE A 192 24.30 -18.06 2.02
C ILE A 192 24.26 -17.06 3.19
N TRP A 193 24.32 -17.55 4.42
CA TRP A 193 24.35 -16.71 5.62
C TRP A 193 25.56 -15.75 5.64
N PHE A 194 26.74 -16.25 5.26
CA PHE A 194 27.95 -15.43 5.17
C PHE A 194 27.86 -14.33 4.12
N LEU A 195 27.35 -14.65 2.92
CA LEU A 195 27.12 -13.66 1.86
C LEU A 195 26.11 -12.59 2.28
N THR A 196 25.08 -12.96 3.06
CA THR A 196 24.12 -11.98 3.59
C THR A 196 24.70 -11.00 4.62
N ILE A 197 25.77 -11.39 5.32
CA ILE A 197 26.47 -10.51 6.27
C ILE A 197 27.40 -9.55 5.53
N ILE A 198 28.09 -10.04 4.49
CA ILE A 198 29.05 -9.24 3.74
C ILE A 198 28.36 -8.24 2.81
N PHE A 199 27.23 -8.62 2.22
CA PHE A 199 26.50 -7.78 1.27
C PHE A 199 25.10 -7.46 1.81
N PRO A 200 24.89 -6.30 2.45
CA PRO A 200 23.58 -5.88 2.95
C PRO A 200 22.67 -5.36 1.82
N LEU A 201 22.67 -6.02 0.66
CA LEU A 201 21.86 -5.67 -0.52
C LEU A 201 20.46 -6.31 -0.47
N PHE A 202 19.89 -6.51 0.73
CA PHE A 202 18.61 -7.20 0.93
C PHE A 202 17.47 -6.59 0.09
N GLY A 203 17.42 -5.27 -0.03
CA GLY A 203 16.39 -4.58 -0.83
C GLY A 203 16.46 -4.93 -2.32
N PRO A 204 17.57 -4.61 -3.01
CA PRO A 204 17.72 -4.93 -4.43
C PRO A 204 17.65 -6.42 -4.75
N ILE A 205 18.24 -7.29 -3.91
CA ILE A 205 18.21 -8.75 -4.13
C ILE A 205 16.79 -9.29 -3.99
N ASN A 206 16.04 -8.90 -2.95
CA ASN A 206 14.68 -9.37 -2.75
C ASN A 206 13.75 -8.90 -3.88
N SER A 207 13.94 -7.67 -4.37
CA SER A 207 13.18 -7.17 -5.52
C SER A 207 13.53 -7.88 -6.82
N ALA A 208 14.82 -8.12 -7.09
CA ALA A 208 15.27 -8.81 -8.30
C ALA A 208 14.87 -10.29 -8.31
N VAL A 209 15.07 -11.00 -7.19
CA VAL A 209 14.67 -12.41 -7.03
C VAL A 209 13.15 -12.52 -7.06
N GLY A 210 12.41 -11.64 -6.38
CA GLY A 210 10.95 -11.60 -6.44
C GLY A 210 10.46 -11.40 -7.87
N ALA A 211 10.98 -10.40 -8.59
CA ALA A 211 10.58 -10.12 -9.96
C ALA A 211 10.89 -11.29 -10.90
N LEU A 212 12.10 -11.85 -10.85
CA LEU A 212 12.51 -12.93 -11.76
C LEU A 212 11.89 -14.26 -11.35
N LEU A 213 12.05 -14.70 -10.11
CA LEU A 213 11.64 -16.03 -9.68
C LEU A 213 10.12 -16.19 -9.71
N VAL A 214 9.34 -15.20 -9.27
CA VAL A 214 7.87 -15.26 -9.34
C VAL A 214 7.41 -15.19 -10.79
N SER A 215 8.00 -14.32 -11.62
CA SER A 215 7.65 -14.25 -13.04
C SER A 215 7.89 -15.58 -13.76
N PHE A 216 9.04 -16.21 -13.53
CA PHE A 216 9.37 -17.48 -14.16
C PHE A 216 8.54 -18.65 -13.60
N THR A 217 8.41 -18.78 -12.28
CA THR A 217 7.76 -19.95 -11.65
C THR A 217 6.23 -19.91 -11.65
N VAL A 218 5.63 -18.72 -11.52
CA VAL A 218 4.17 -18.57 -11.40
C VAL A 218 3.51 -18.28 -12.74
N TYR A 219 4.20 -17.58 -13.65
CA TYR A 219 3.60 -17.16 -14.92
C TYR A 219 4.21 -17.89 -16.12
N ILE A 220 5.53 -17.82 -16.32
CA ILE A 220 6.17 -18.29 -17.55
C ILE A 220 6.17 -19.83 -17.62
N ILE A 221 6.63 -20.53 -16.58
CA ILE A 221 6.71 -22.00 -16.58
C ILE A 221 5.33 -22.64 -16.73
N PRO A 222 4.29 -22.26 -15.94
CA PRO A 222 2.96 -22.84 -16.11
C PRO A 222 2.32 -22.51 -17.47
N ALA A 223 2.54 -21.31 -18.01
CA ALA A 223 2.06 -20.95 -19.35
C ALA A 223 2.76 -21.76 -20.45
N LEU A 224 4.08 -21.93 -20.35
CA LEU A 224 4.84 -22.78 -21.27
C LEU A 224 4.41 -24.24 -21.18
N GLU A 225 4.21 -24.76 -19.96
CA GLU A 225 3.73 -26.12 -19.73
C GLU A 225 2.34 -26.32 -20.34
N HIS A 226 1.43 -25.37 -20.17
CA HIS A 226 0.11 -25.39 -20.80
C HIS A 226 0.22 -25.36 -22.33
N THR A 227 0.98 -24.43 -22.91
CA THR A 227 1.15 -24.32 -24.36
C THR A 227 1.77 -25.57 -24.97
N LEU A 228 2.78 -26.17 -24.32
CA LEU A 228 3.44 -27.38 -24.79
C LEU A 228 2.52 -28.61 -24.66
N THR A 229 1.76 -28.72 -23.58
CA THR A 229 0.82 -29.84 -23.34
C THR A 229 -0.33 -29.83 -24.35
N TYR A 230 -0.85 -28.66 -24.73
CA TYR A 230 -1.96 -28.52 -25.69
C TYR A 230 -1.52 -28.30 -27.15
N ARG A 231 -0.22 -28.40 -27.41
CA ARG A 231 0.32 -28.32 -28.78
C ARG A 231 -0.09 -29.52 -29.63
N THR A 232 -0.19 -30.71 -29.02
CA THR A 232 -0.54 -31.97 -29.68
C THR A 232 -2.06 -32.17 -29.75
N ALA A 233 -2.58 -32.72 -30.86
CA ALA A 233 -4.02 -32.91 -31.08
C ALA A 233 -4.70 -33.72 -29.97
N SER A 234 -4.05 -34.76 -29.45
CA SER A 234 -4.55 -35.61 -28.36
C SER A 234 -4.68 -34.87 -27.01
N GLY A 235 -3.88 -33.83 -26.75
CA GLY A 235 -4.00 -33.02 -25.53
C GLY A 235 -5.21 -32.10 -25.55
N ARG A 236 -5.59 -31.58 -26.73
CA ARG A 236 -6.75 -30.69 -26.91
C ARG A 236 -8.09 -31.39 -26.67
N GLU A 237 -8.22 -32.67 -27.07
CA GLU A 237 -9.42 -33.46 -26.80
C GLU A 237 -9.59 -33.76 -25.31
N LEU A 238 -8.51 -34.06 -24.58
CA LEU A 238 -8.55 -34.34 -23.15
C LEU A 238 -8.99 -33.12 -22.32
N PHE A 239 -8.56 -31.90 -22.70
CA PHE A 239 -9.01 -30.66 -22.06
C PHE A 239 -10.49 -30.37 -22.32
N GLY A 240 -10.96 -30.56 -23.55
CA GLY A 240 -12.37 -30.44 -23.89
C GLY A 240 -13.24 -31.39 -23.08
N VAL A 241 -12.82 -32.65 -22.93
CA VAL A 241 -13.52 -33.65 -22.10
C VAL A 241 -13.48 -33.29 -20.61
N PHE A 242 -12.37 -32.75 -20.10
CA PHE A 242 -12.26 -32.32 -18.70
C PHE A 242 -13.17 -31.13 -18.41
N PHE A 243 -13.18 -30.10 -19.27
CA PHE A 243 -14.03 -28.92 -19.12
C PHE A 243 -15.52 -29.29 -19.26
N CYS A 244 -15.88 -30.13 -20.24
CA CYS A 244 -17.24 -30.65 -20.40
C CYS A 244 -17.71 -31.53 -19.23
N LYS A 245 -16.81 -32.21 -18.49
CA LYS A 245 -17.17 -33.00 -17.29
C LYS A 245 -17.15 -32.18 -15.99
N LEU A 246 -16.29 -31.18 -15.88
CA LEU A 246 -16.12 -30.38 -14.67
C LEU A 246 -17.18 -29.28 -14.56
N LEU A 247 -17.54 -28.63 -15.67
CA LEU A 247 -18.51 -27.53 -15.69
C LEU A 247 -19.91 -27.96 -15.20
N PRO A 248 -20.49 -29.09 -15.64
CA PRO A 248 -21.78 -29.56 -15.13
C PRO A 248 -21.71 -29.96 -13.65
N ARG A 249 -20.58 -30.51 -13.19
CA ARG A 249 -20.35 -30.90 -11.79
C ARG A 249 -20.23 -29.70 -10.85
N LEU A 250 -19.60 -28.61 -11.29
CA LEU A 250 -19.53 -27.36 -10.52
C LEU A 250 -20.88 -26.65 -10.46
N ILE A 251 -21.68 -26.71 -11.53
CA ILE A 251 -23.05 -26.18 -11.54
C ILE A 251 -23.95 -26.98 -10.57
N THR A 252 -23.90 -28.32 -10.61
CA THR A 252 -24.68 -29.16 -9.68
C THR A 252 -24.19 -29.06 -8.22
N LEU A 253 -22.89 -28.87 -7.97
CA LEU A 253 -22.37 -28.58 -6.62
C LEU A 253 -22.85 -27.22 -6.11
N ARG A 254 -22.91 -26.20 -6.97
CA ARG A 254 -23.44 -24.87 -6.62
C ARG A 254 -24.92 -24.93 -6.25
N GLU A 255 -25.73 -25.69 -6.99
CA GLU A 255 -27.15 -25.88 -6.67
C GLU A 255 -27.35 -26.65 -5.36
N ARG A 256 -26.47 -27.61 -5.05
CA ARG A 256 -26.56 -28.42 -3.82
C ARG A 256 -26.07 -27.69 -2.55
N ILE A 257 -25.36 -26.57 -2.69
CA ILE A 257 -24.95 -25.71 -1.56
C ILE A 257 -26.02 -24.64 -1.25
N HIS A 258 -26.93 -24.38 -2.20
CA HIS A 258 -27.97 -23.35 -2.06
C HIS A 258 -29.36 -23.89 -1.66
N ASN A 259 -29.50 -25.21 -1.51
CA ASN A 259 -30.64 -25.91 -0.89
C ASN A 259 -30.18 -26.55 0.42
#